data_AF-A0A9X8HCY1-F1
#
_entry.id   AF-A0A9X8HCY1-F1
#
_cell.length_a   1.000
_cell.length_b   1.000
_cell.length_c   1.000
_cell.angle_alpha   90.00
_cell.angle_beta   90.00
_cell.angle_gamma   90.00
#
_symmetry.space_group_name_H-M   'P 1'
#
loop_
_entity.id
_entity.type
_entity.pdbx_description
1 polymer ?
#
loop_
_entity_poly.entity_id
_entity_poly.type
_entity_poly.pdbx_seq_one_letter_code
_entity_poly.pdbx_strand_id
1 'polypeptide(L)'
;MGAPEEATKKKPTSGHISEQLEEDISTFPHMEVSHLYFLLQVATTSHAALADAEVAAAKTKLLGLIAEHHMAPFYERVAAEFHWPVDTALLATMKYFHPPQQTQHNEDELTKLDAQLADAEANLGDIEVLEAHLGRARLYSLIGDKDKVLEAFHTALAKPTSVNQKIIIQLHIIRVGLFFSDLPLVETHIKKARVLIDEGGDWDRRNRLKVYEGCYLLMARDFKKASSLFQVL
;
A
#
# COMPACT_ATOMS: atom_id res chain seq x y z
N MET A 1 -25.71 33.05 -32.05
CA MET A 1 -24.50 33.65 -31.45
C MET A 1 -24.55 33.29 -29.97
N GLY A 2 -24.11 32.10 -29.57
CA GLY A 2 -22.70 31.72 -29.48
C GLY A 2 -22.22 32.07 -28.07
N ALA A 3 -22.58 31.27 -27.07
CA ALA A 3 -22.15 31.44 -25.69
C ALA A 3 -20.62 31.23 -25.61
N PRO A 4 -19.90 31.99 -24.77
CA PRO A 4 -18.45 31.87 -24.70
C PRO A 4 -18.06 30.53 -24.06
N GLU A 5 -17.26 29.75 -24.77
CA GLU A 5 -16.53 28.60 -24.24
C GLU A 5 -15.68 29.04 -23.06
N GLU A 6 -15.99 28.50 -21.88
CA GLU A 6 -15.19 28.67 -20.68
C GLU A 6 -13.92 27.83 -20.87
N ALA A 7 -12.82 28.51 -21.24
CA ALA A 7 -11.52 27.89 -21.45
C ALA A 7 -11.11 27.11 -20.20
N THR A 8 -11.03 25.79 -20.33
CA THR A 8 -10.43 24.88 -19.35
C THR A 8 -8.99 25.32 -19.09
N LYS A 9 -8.78 26.04 -17.99
CA LYS A 9 -7.44 26.41 -17.53
C LYS A 9 -6.66 25.12 -17.25
N LYS A 10 -5.75 24.76 -18.16
CA LYS A 10 -4.72 23.73 -17.93
C LYS A 10 -4.05 24.03 -16.59
N LYS A 11 -4.24 23.14 -15.60
CA LYS A 11 -3.41 23.13 -14.40
C LYS A 11 -1.95 23.00 -14.85
N PRO A 12 -1.01 23.74 -14.24
CA PRO A 12 0.39 23.59 -14.56
C PRO A 12 0.81 22.17 -14.18
N THR A 13 1.09 21.34 -15.17
CA THR A 13 1.64 20.00 -15.00
C THR A 13 3.06 20.14 -14.48
N SER A 14 3.24 19.99 -13.17
CA SER A 14 4.56 19.70 -12.62
C SER A 14 4.97 18.34 -13.18
N GLY A 15 6.15 18.23 -13.77
CA GLY A 15 6.71 16.94 -14.24
C GLY A 15 7.09 15.97 -13.10
N HIS A 16 6.43 16.12 -11.95
CA HIS A 16 6.63 15.36 -10.72
C HIS A 16 5.26 14.86 -10.25
N ILE A 17 5.25 13.67 -9.68
CA ILE A 17 4.08 13.11 -9.01
C ILE A 17 3.71 14.02 -7.84
N SER A 18 2.43 14.16 -7.54
CA SER A 18 1.95 14.92 -6.40
C SER A 18 2.60 14.44 -5.09
N GLU A 19 3.07 15.40 -4.28
CA GLU A 19 3.76 15.13 -3.01
C GLU A 19 2.90 14.30 -2.06
N GLN A 20 1.58 14.55 -2.05
CA GLN A 20 0.63 13.81 -1.24
C GLN A 20 0.53 12.34 -1.66
N LEU A 21 0.53 12.04 -2.96
CA LEU A 21 0.50 10.66 -3.43
C LEU A 21 1.80 9.93 -3.10
N GLU A 22 2.94 10.62 -3.18
CA GLU A 22 4.22 10.04 -2.77
C GLU A 22 4.26 9.76 -1.26
N GLU A 23 3.76 10.66 -0.43
CA GLU A 23 3.66 10.47 1.02
C GLU A 23 2.76 9.28 1.36
N ASP A 24 1.57 9.20 0.77
CA ASP A 24 0.62 8.11 0.98
C ASP A 24 1.21 6.75 0.55
N ILE A 25 1.88 6.71 -0.60
CA ILE A 25 2.58 5.50 -1.06
C ILE A 25 3.73 5.14 -0.12
N SER A 26 4.36 6.10 0.55
CA SER A 26 5.42 5.77 1.50
C SER A 26 4.91 5.22 2.83
N THR A 27 3.66 5.50 3.20
CA THR A 27 3.08 5.17 4.50
C THR A 27 2.15 3.96 4.48
N PHE A 28 1.48 3.68 3.35
CA PHE A 28 0.63 2.49 3.20
C PHE A 28 1.42 1.26 2.73
N PRO A 29 1.02 0.04 3.16
CA PRO A 29 -0.08 -0.28 4.08
C PRO A 29 0.23 0.07 5.55
N HIS A 30 -0.82 0.21 6.36
CA HIS A 30 -0.72 0.47 7.80
C HIS A 30 -0.17 -0.77 8.53
N MET A 31 1.10 -0.72 8.93
CA MET A 31 1.79 -1.87 9.54
C MET A 31 1.16 -2.33 10.86
N GLU A 32 0.41 -1.47 11.55
CA GLU A 32 -0.32 -1.83 12.77
C GLU A 32 -1.35 -2.94 12.53
N VAL A 33 -2.03 -2.94 11.38
CA VAL A 33 -2.99 -3.98 11.01
C VAL A 33 -2.29 -5.34 10.90
N SER A 34 -1.11 -5.37 10.27
CA SER A 34 -0.28 -6.59 10.17
C SER A 34 0.21 -7.06 11.54
N HIS A 35 0.63 -6.13 12.42
CA HIS A 35 1.06 -6.46 13.78
C HIS A 35 -0.08 -7.09 14.61
N LEU A 36 -1.27 -6.49 14.60
CA LEU A 36 -2.44 -7.01 15.32
C LEU A 36 -2.86 -8.38 14.78
N TYR A 37 -2.86 -8.54 13.45
CA TYR A 37 -3.11 -9.83 12.81
C TYR A 37 -2.10 -10.90 13.26
N PHE A 38 -0.81 -10.57 13.30
CA PHE A 38 0.23 -11.48 13.77
C PHE A 38 0.05 -11.86 15.25
N LEU A 39 -0.31 -10.91 16.12
CA LEU A 39 -0.59 -11.21 17.53
C LEU A 39 -1.71 -12.24 17.69
N LEU A 40 -2.75 -12.14 16.86
CA LEU A 40 -3.85 -13.11 16.84
C LEU A 40 -3.39 -14.47 16.33
N GLN A 41 -2.54 -14.53 15.31
CA GLN A 41 -1.94 -15.79 14.84
C GLN A 41 -1.13 -16.46 15.96
N VAL A 42 -0.27 -15.70 16.64
CA VAL A 42 0.51 -16.21 17.78
C VAL A 42 -0.40 -16.74 18.88
N ALA A 43 -1.49 -16.05 19.19
CA ALA A 43 -2.46 -16.48 20.20
C ALA A 43 -3.10 -17.85 19.92
N THR A 44 -3.16 -18.29 18.66
CA THR A 44 -3.64 -19.64 18.31
C THR A 44 -2.63 -20.76 18.59
N THR A 45 -1.38 -20.42 18.88
CA THR A 45 -0.30 -21.39 19.12
C THR A 45 -0.30 -21.84 20.58
N SER A 46 0.00 -23.13 20.83
CA SER A 46 0.02 -23.73 22.18
C SER A 46 1.03 -23.12 23.16
N HIS A 47 2.02 -22.37 22.67
CA HIS A 47 3.04 -21.70 23.48
C HIS A 47 2.81 -20.19 23.63
N ALA A 48 1.63 -19.69 23.25
CA ALA A 48 1.30 -18.28 23.39
C ALA A 48 1.34 -17.86 24.86
N ALA A 49 2.14 -16.84 25.17
CA ALA A 49 2.20 -16.19 26.47
C ALA A 49 1.36 -14.90 26.49
N LEU A 50 0.25 -14.87 25.75
CA LEU A 50 -0.65 -13.73 25.64
C LEU A 50 -1.87 -13.95 26.53
N ALA A 51 -2.29 -12.91 27.26
CA ALA A 51 -3.49 -12.99 28.08
C ALA A 51 -4.75 -12.89 27.20
N ASP A 52 -5.83 -13.57 27.58
CA ASP A 52 -7.10 -13.54 26.84
C ASP A 52 -7.64 -12.11 26.62
N ALA A 53 -7.40 -11.22 27.59
CA ALA A 53 -7.75 -9.81 27.50
C ALA A 53 -6.98 -9.07 26.39
N GLU A 54 -5.70 -9.40 26.19
CA GLU A 54 -4.86 -8.81 25.14
C GLU A 54 -5.31 -9.28 23.76
N VAL A 55 -5.65 -10.57 23.63
CA VAL A 55 -6.19 -11.15 22.39
C VAL A 55 -7.53 -10.49 22.02
N ALA A 56 -8.43 -10.31 22.98
CA ALA A 56 -9.71 -9.64 22.77
C ALA A 56 -9.54 -8.17 22.37
N ALA A 57 -8.61 -7.45 23.02
CA ALA A 57 -8.28 -6.07 22.69
C ALA A 57 -7.68 -5.97 21.27
N ALA A 58 -6.75 -6.85 20.91
CA ALA A 58 -6.14 -6.89 19.59
C ALA A 58 -7.17 -7.18 18.49
N LYS A 59 -8.08 -8.14 18.71
CA LYS A 59 -9.19 -8.43 17.80
C LYS A 59 -10.10 -7.22 17.61
N THR A 60 -10.50 -6.56 18.69
CA THR A 60 -11.38 -5.38 18.64
C THR A 60 -10.71 -4.25 17.86
N LYS A 61 -9.43 -4.00 18.13
CA LYS A 61 -8.66 -2.96 17.43
C LYS A 61 -8.49 -3.28 15.93
N LEU A 62 -8.20 -4.54 15.60
CA LEU A 62 -8.05 -4.99 14.22
C LEU A 62 -9.34 -4.80 13.43
N LEU A 63 -10.48 -5.24 13.98
CA LEU A 63 -11.79 -5.07 13.34
C LEU A 63 -12.17 -3.59 13.19
N GLY A 64 -11.80 -2.74 14.16
CA GLY A 64 -11.97 -1.29 14.06
C GLY A 64 -11.21 -0.69 12.89
N LEU A 65 -9.92 -0.99 12.75
CA LEU A 65 -9.08 -0.49 11.65
C LEU A 65 -9.54 -1.02 10.28
N ILE A 66 -9.98 -2.28 10.22
CA ILE A 66 -10.53 -2.88 9.01
C ILE A 66 -11.80 -2.14 8.57
N ALA A 67 -12.68 -1.78 9.50
CA ALA A 67 -13.89 -0.99 9.25
C ALA A 67 -13.55 0.45 8.83
N GLU A 68 -12.65 1.11 9.54
CA GLU A 68 -12.23 2.48 9.28
C GLU A 68 -11.60 2.66 7.88
N HIS A 69 -10.77 1.71 7.46
CA HIS A 69 -10.07 1.77 6.17
C HIS A 69 -10.77 0.99 5.06
N HIS A 70 -11.97 0.47 5.30
CA HIS A 70 -12.76 -0.33 4.35
C HIS A 70 -11.95 -1.48 3.72
N MET A 71 -11.20 -2.23 4.53
CA MET A 71 -10.27 -3.28 4.08
C MET A 71 -11.00 -4.59 3.76
N ALA A 72 -12.00 -4.56 2.86
CA ALA A 72 -12.84 -5.72 2.56
C ALA A 72 -12.04 -6.98 2.18
N PRO A 73 -11.06 -6.92 1.25
CA PRO A 73 -10.26 -8.09 0.87
C PRO A 73 -9.47 -8.66 2.04
N PHE A 74 -8.91 -7.78 2.89
CA PHE A 74 -8.18 -8.20 4.07
C PHE A 74 -9.11 -8.81 5.13
N TYR A 75 -10.32 -8.26 5.33
CA TYR A 75 -11.31 -8.81 6.26
C TYR A 75 -11.70 -10.24 5.89
N GLU A 76 -11.95 -10.51 4.60
CA GLU A 76 -12.30 -11.86 4.13
C GLU A 76 -11.17 -12.85 4.42
N ARG A 77 -9.93 -12.45 4.17
CA ARG A 77 -8.74 -13.25 4.50
C ARG A 77 -8.67 -13.57 6.00
N VAL A 78 -8.76 -12.54 6.85
CA VAL A 78 -8.69 -12.68 8.31
C VAL A 78 -9.82 -13.56 8.83
N ALA A 79 -11.06 -13.34 8.37
CA ALA A 79 -12.22 -14.11 8.79
C ALA A 79 -12.11 -15.58 8.36
N ALA A 80 -11.61 -15.85 7.15
CA ALA A 80 -11.38 -17.21 6.67
C ALA A 80 -10.32 -17.93 7.51
N GLU A 81 -9.21 -17.27 7.84
CA GLU A 81 -8.09 -17.86 8.57
C GLU A 81 -8.42 -18.17 10.03
N PHE A 82 -9.07 -17.25 10.74
CA PHE A 82 -9.45 -17.47 12.15
C PHE A 82 -10.83 -18.13 12.30
N HIS A 83 -11.47 -18.51 11.19
CA HIS A 83 -12.81 -19.10 11.14
C HIS A 83 -13.85 -18.24 11.90
N TRP A 84 -13.76 -16.92 11.75
CA TRP A 84 -14.70 -16.00 12.38
C TRP A 84 -15.99 -15.88 11.56
N PRO A 85 -17.14 -15.63 12.23
CA PRO A 85 -18.37 -15.33 11.52
C PRO A 85 -18.17 -14.05 10.71
N VAL A 86 -18.41 -14.15 9.41
CA VAL A 86 -18.34 -13.03 8.49
C VAL A 86 -19.60 -12.19 8.66
N ASP A 87 -19.43 -10.93 9.05
CA ASP A 87 -20.54 -9.98 9.08
C ASP A 87 -20.81 -9.51 7.65
N THR A 88 -21.90 -10.03 7.06
CA THR A 88 -22.31 -9.70 5.69
C THR A 88 -22.75 -8.25 5.54
N ALA A 89 -23.25 -7.61 6.60
CA ALA A 89 -23.63 -6.20 6.58
C ALA A 89 -22.38 -5.32 6.58
N LEU A 90 -21.41 -5.61 7.45
CA LEU A 90 -20.12 -4.92 7.46
C LEU A 90 -19.38 -5.11 6.13
N LEU A 91 -19.34 -6.34 5.60
CA LEU A 91 -18.80 -6.58 4.27
C LEU A 91 -19.53 -5.81 3.18
N ALA A 92 -20.85 -5.71 3.24
CA ALA A 92 -21.59 -4.89 2.29
C ALA A 92 -21.21 -3.41 2.41
N THR A 93 -21.00 -2.88 3.62
CA THR A 93 -20.51 -1.49 3.77
C THR A 93 -19.07 -1.28 3.28
N MET A 94 -18.25 -2.34 3.22
CA MET A 94 -16.88 -2.28 2.70
C MET A 94 -16.79 -2.59 1.20
N LYS A 95 -17.67 -3.47 0.68
CA LYS A 95 -17.72 -3.93 -0.72
C LYS A 95 -18.65 -3.08 -1.60
N TYR A 96 -19.76 -2.60 -1.04
CA TYR A 96 -20.82 -1.90 -1.76
C TYR A 96 -21.02 -0.47 -1.25
N PHE A 97 -21.00 0.41 -2.25
CA PHE A 97 -21.22 1.84 -2.26
C PHE A 97 -22.63 2.26 -1.81
N HIS A 98 -22.73 3.06 -0.75
CA HIS A 98 -23.91 3.81 -0.23
C HIS A 98 -25.08 3.08 0.45
N PRO A 99 -25.56 3.64 1.59
CA PRO A 99 -26.87 4.33 1.64
C PRO A 99 -26.77 5.76 2.27
N PRO A 100 -27.86 6.56 2.33
CA PRO A 100 -27.83 7.99 2.06
C PRO A 100 -27.20 8.81 3.20
N GLN A 101 -26.46 9.84 2.81
CA GLN A 101 -25.79 10.84 3.64
C GLN A 101 -24.37 10.47 4.09
N GLN A 102 -23.43 10.83 3.21
CA GLN A 102 -22.05 11.22 3.54
C GLN A 102 -21.09 10.10 3.92
N THR A 103 -20.50 9.43 2.92
CA THR A 103 -19.05 9.14 2.80
C THR A 103 -18.81 8.33 1.51
N GLN A 104 -18.27 9.00 0.48
CA GLN A 104 -17.98 8.51 -0.87
C GLN A 104 -16.48 8.31 -1.00
N HIS A 105 -15.93 7.11 -0.85
CA HIS A 105 -14.46 6.97 -0.86
C HIS A 105 -13.94 5.93 -1.87
N ASN A 106 -13.93 4.62 -1.65
CA ASN A 106 -12.97 3.77 -2.40
C ASN A 106 -13.29 3.32 -3.85
N GLU A 107 -14.44 2.72 -4.22
CA GLU A 107 -14.81 2.43 -5.64
C GLU A 107 -15.16 3.67 -6.45
N ASP A 108 -15.72 4.73 -5.88
CA ASP A 108 -15.85 6.01 -6.58
C ASP A 108 -14.46 6.55 -6.90
N GLU A 109 -13.50 6.43 -5.98
CA GLU A 109 -12.11 6.81 -6.21
C GLU A 109 -11.43 5.85 -7.20
N LEU A 110 -11.67 4.53 -7.15
CA LEU A 110 -11.16 3.58 -8.15
C LEU A 110 -11.78 3.82 -9.52
N THR A 111 -13.08 4.06 -9.62
CA THR A 111 -13.79 4.36 -10.87
C THR A 111 -13.33 5.72 -11.41
N LYS A 112 -13.11 6.71 -10.54
CA LYS A 112 -12.48 7.98 -10.91
C LYS A 112 -11.06 7.76 -11.41
N LEU A 113 -10.26 6.93 -10.74
CA LEU A 113 -8.90 6.60 -11.14
C LEU A 113 -8.85 5.79 -12.44
N ASP A 114 -9.81 4.91 -12.68
CA ASP A 114 -9.94 4.14 -13.93
C ASP A 114 -10.38 5.05 -15.07
N ALA A 115 -11.30 5.99 -14.82
CA ALA A 115 -11.67 7.03 -15.78
C ALA A 115 -10.52 7.99 -16.05
N GLN A 116 -9.77 8.39 -15.01
CA GLN A 116 -8.55 9.20 -15.14
C GLN A 116 -7.46 8.47 -15.89
N LEU A 117 -7.29 7.16 -15.67
CA LEU A 117 -6.33 6.35 -16.40
C LEU A 117 -6.72 6.25 -17.88
N ALA A 118 -8.00 5.98 -18.19
CA ALA A 118 -8.49 5.93 -19.56
C ALA A 118 -8.34 7.27 -20.29
N ASP A 119 -8.64 8.39 -19.61
CA ASP A 119 -8.43 9.73 -20.15
C ASP A 119 -6.93 10.03 -20.32
N ALA A 120 -6.10 9.64 -19.35
CA ALA A 120 -4.67 9.86 -19.42
C ALA A 120 -4.00 9.09 -20.57
N GLU A 121 -4.40 7.83 -20.78
CA GLU A 121 -3.88 7.01 -21.87
C GLU A 121 -4.36 7.49 -23.25
N ALA A 122 -5.55 8.08 -23.34
CA ALA A 122 -6.10 8.59 -24.59
C ALA A 122 -5.61 10.00 -24.94
N ASN A 123 -5.49 10.88 -23.94
CA ASN A 123 -5.42 12.33 -24.14
C ASN A 123 -4.25 13.03 -23.43
N LEU A 124 -3.58 12.39 -22.47
CA LEU A 124 -2.52 13.02 -21.65
C LEU A 124 -1.14 12.38 -21.90
N GLY A 125 -0.18 12.61 -20.99
CA GLY A 125 1.19 12.15 -21.09
C GLY A 125 1.54 11.01 -20.13
N ASP A 126 2.78 10.53 -20.24
CA ASP A 126 3.29 9.40 -19.45
C ASP A 126 3.27 9.66 -17.93
N ILE A 127 3.36 10.92 -17.50
CA ILE A 127 3.35 11.30 -16.08
C ILE A 127 1.95 11.14 -15.50
N GLU A 128 0.91 11.61 -16.18
CA GLU A 128 -0.48 11.48 -15.71
C GLU A 128 -0.92 10.02 -15.68
N VAL A 129 -0.48 9.21 -16.65
CA VAL A 129 -0.69 7.76 -16.65
C VAL A 129 0.00 7.11 -15.44
N LEU A 130 1.23 7.51 -15.12
CA LEU A 130 1.95 7.02 -13.96
C LEU A 130 1.23 7.40 -12.65
N GLU A 131 0.80 8.65 -12.48
CA GLU A 131 0.06 9.09 -11.30
C GLU A 131 -1.23 8.29 -11.10
N ALA A 132 -1.98 8.02 -12.17
CA ALA A 132 -3.18 7.19 -12.10
C ALA A 132 -2.88 5.76 -11.63
N HIS A 133 -1.82 5.14 -12.14
CA HIS A 133 -1.39 3.81 -11.67
C HIS A 133 -0.94 3.82 -10.20
N LEU A 134 -0.19 4.85 -9.79
CA LEU A 134 0.26 5.02 -8.41
C LEU A 134 -0.91 5.27 -7.46
N GLY A 135 -1.92 6.04 -7.87
CA GLY A 135 -3.17 6.25 -7.14
C GLY A 135 -3.97 4.96 -6.96
N ARG A 136 -4.05 4.11 -7.99
CA ARG A 136 -4.66 2.78 -7.89
C ARG A 136 -3.90 1.89 -6.92
N ALA A 137 -2.58 1.85 -7.04
CA ALA A 137 -1.74 1.06 -6.14
C ALA A 137 -1.88 1.51 -4.67
N ARG A 138 -1.95 2.82 -4.41
CA ARG A 138 -2.24 3.39 -3.10
C ARG A 138 -3.53 2.83 -2.51
N LEU A 139 -4.64 2.86 -3.27
CA LEU A 139 -5.92 2.34 -2.79
C LEU A 139 -5.90 0.84 -2.57
N TYR A 140 -5.33 0.07 -3.50
CA TYR A 140 -5.21 -1.37 -3.33
C TYR A 140 -4.36 -1.74 -2.10
N SER A 141 -3.33 -0.96 -1.79
CA SER A 141 -2.53 -1.13 -0.58
C SER A 141 -3.28 -0.75 0.69
N LEU A 142 -4.13 0.28 0.64
CA LEU A 142 -4.99 0.66 1.76
C LEU A 142 -5.97 -0.46 2.12
N ILE A 143 -6.61 -1.07 1.12
CA ILE A 143 -7.60 -2.15 1.35
C ILE A 143 -6.96 -3.53 1.60
N GLY A 144 -5.64 -3.65 1.41
CA GLY A 144 -4.89 -4.90 1.59
C GLY A 144 -5.07 -5.91 0.45
N ASP A 145 -5.26 -5.45 -0.79
CA ASP A 145 -5.31 -6.31 -1.99
C ASP A 145 -3.93 -6.43 -2.63
N LYS A 146 -3.14 -7.39 -2.14
CA LYS A 146 -1.74 -7.58 -2.55
C LYS A 146 -1.58 -7.75 -4.06
N ASP A 147 -2.41 -8.57 -4.69
CA ASP A 147 -2.20 -8.97 -6.09
C ASP A 147 -2.44 -7.80 -7.04
N LYS A 148 -3.49 -7.01 -6.79
CA LYS A 148 -3.76 -5.79 -7.57
C LYS A 148 -2.71 -4.71 -7.39
N VAL A 149 -2.12 -4.60 -6.20
CA VAL A 149 -0.98 -3.68 -5.97
C VAL A 149 0.19 -4.06 -6.87
N LEU A 150 0.56 -5.35 -6.91
CA LEU A 150 1.68 -5.82 -7.73
C LEU A 150 1.40 -5.65 -9.23
N GLU A 151 0.17 -5.88 -9.68
CA GLU A 151 -0.26 -5.63 -11.06
C GLU A 151 -0.18 -4.15 -11.44
N ALA A 152 -0.68 -3.26 -10.57
CA ALA A 152 -0.64 -1.82 -10.79
C ALA A 152 0.81 -1.31 -10.90
N PHE A 153 1.71 -1.76 -10.02
CA PHE A 153 3.12 -1.39 -10.11
C PHE A 153 3.87 -2.04 -11.25
N HIS A 154 3.53 -3.26 -11.65
CA HIS A 154 4.11 -3.88 -12.84
C HIS A 154 3.82 -3.03 -14.08
N THR A 155 2.58 -2.57 -14.21
CA THR A 155 2.15 -1.70 -15.31
C THR A 155 2.84 -0.33 -15.24
N ALA A 156 2.93 0.27 -14.05
CA ALA A 156 3.64 1.54 -13.84
C ALA A 156 5.12 1.47 -14.21
N LEU A 157 5.81 0.36 -13.90
CA LEU A 157 7.23 0.17 -14.21
C LEU A 157 7.51 -0.09 -15.69
N ALA A 158 6.51 -0.52 -16.47
CA ALA A 158 6.63 -0.70 -17.91
C ALA A 158 6.61 0.63 -18.68
N LYS A 159 6.07 1.69 -18.06
CA LYS A 159 6.05 3.04 -18.64
C LYS A 159 7.38 3.77 -18.38
N PRO A 160 7.72 4.81 -19.17
CA PRO A 160 8.90 5.63 -18.91
C PRO A 160 8.81 6.32 -17.55
N THR A 161 9.68 5.92 -16.61
CA THR A 161 9.74 6.45 -15.24
C THR A 161 11.17 6.81 -14.84
N SER A 162 11.32 7.83 -13.99
CA SER A 162 12.62 8.23 -13.45
C SER A 162 13.14 7.22 -12.43
N VAL A 163 14.45 7.27 -12.14
CA VAL A 163 15.09 6.39 -11.14
C VAL A 163 14.39 6.53 -9.77
N ASN A 164 14.11 7.75 -9.33
CA ASN A 164 13.43 8.01 -8.05
C ASN A 164 12.00 7.45 -8.00
N GLN A 165 11.26 7.56 -9.10
CA GLN A 165 9.92 6.96 -9.21
C GLN A 165 9.99 5.43 -9.10
N LYS A 166 10.95 4.81 -9.78
CA LYS A 166 11.18 3.36 -9.68
C LYS A 166 11.54 2.97 -8.25
N ILE A 167 12.36 3.75 -7.54
CA ILE A 167 12.73 3.48 -6.14
C ILE A 167 11.49 3.52 -5.24
N ILE A 168 10.62 4.53 -5.36
CA ILE A 168 9.38 4.62 -4.58
C ILE A 168 8.54 3.35 -4.77
N ILE A 169 8.36 2.93 -6.03
CA ILE A 169 7.62 1.71 -6.35
C ILE A 169 8.26 0.47 -5.69
N GLN A 170 9.58 0.31 -5.78
CA GLN A 170 10.26 -0.83 -5.13
C GLN A 170 10.10 -0.80 -3.61
N LEU A 171 10.26 0.37 -2.97
CA LEU A 171 10.11 0.55 -1.53
C LEU A 171 8.69 0.22 -1.07
N HIS A 172 7.68 0.58 -1.85
CA HIS A 172 6.29 0.25 -1.56
C HIS A 172 6.04 -1.27 -1.66
N ILE A 173 6.52 -1.92 -2.72
CA ILE A 173 6.38 -3.38 -2.86
C ILE A 173 7.06 -4.11 -1.69
N ILE A 174 8.24 -3.63 -1.24
CA ILE A 174 8.91 -4.17 -0.06
C ILE A 174 8.01 -4.02 1.18
N ARG A 175 7.41 -2.85 1.40
CA ARG A 175 6.52 -2.61 2.53
C ARG A 175 5.28 -3.53 2.51
N VAL A 176 4.66 -3.71 1.34
CA VAL A 176 3.56 -4.67 1.14
C VAL A 176 4.01 -6.10 1.43
N GLY A 177 5.20 -6.49 0.96
CA GLY A 177 5.80 -7.78 1.27
C GLY A 177 6.00 -8.00 2.78
N LEU A 178 6.50 -7.00 3.49
CA LEU A 178 6.63 -7.03 4.95
C LEU A 178 5.27 -7.14 5.65
N PHE A 179 4.26 -6.40 5.18
CA PHE A 179 2.89 -6.45 5.72
C PHE A 179 2.29 -7.86 5.63
N PHE A 180 2.48 -8.55 4.51
CA PHE A 180 2.00 -9.93 4.31
C PHE A 180 3.00 -11.01 4.74
N SER A 181 4.14 -10.63 5.32
CA SER A 181 5.25 -11.54 5.66
C SER A 181 5.75 -12.41 4.48
N ASP A 182 5.71 -11.88 3.25
CA ASP A 182 6.25 -12.53 2.05
C ASP A 182 7.75 -12.20 1.88
N LEU A 183 8.59 -12.97 2.58
CA LEU A 183 10.04 -12.78 2.58
C LEU A 183 10.68 -12.94 1.19
N PRO A 184 10.32 -13.92 0.35
CA PRO A 184 10.84 -14.02 -1.02
C PRO A 184 10.58 -12.77 -1.88
N LEU A 185 9.37 -12.19 -1.77
CA LEU A 185 9.04 -10.94 -2.45
C LEU A 185 9.92 -9.79 -1.95
N VAL A 186 10.05 -9.66 -0.62
CA VAL A 186 10.87 -8.61 0.01
C VAL A 186 12.33 -8.70 -0.44
N GLU A 187 12.93 -9.90 -0.41
CA GLU A 187 14.32 -10.10 -0.80
C GLU A 187 14.56 -9.69 -2.27
N THR A 188 13.65 -10.10 -3.15
CA THR A 188 13.71 -9.79 -4.59
C THR A 188 13.69 -8.29 -4.83
N HIS A 189 12.79 -7.58 -4.15
CA HIS A 189 12.62 -6.14 -4.37
C HIS A 189 13.66 -5.30 -3.64
N ILE A 190 14.25 -5.76 -2.52
CA ILE A 190 15.44 -5.13 -1.92
C ILE A 190 16.61 -5.11 -2.90
N LYS A 191 16.87 -6.23 -3.58
CA LYS A 191 17.96 -6.30 -4.59
C LYS A 191 17.74 -5.31 -5.72
N LYS A 192 16.50 -5.19 -6.23
CA LYS A 192 16.14 -4.20 -7.26
C LYS A 192 16.30 -2.77 -6.76
N ALA A 193 15.83 -2.47 -5.55
CA ALA A 193 15.92 -1.14 -4.96
C ALA A 193 17.38 -0.71 -4.75
N ARG A 194 18.27 -1.62 -4.33
CA ARG A 194 19.71 -1.33 -4.16
C ARG A 194 20.35 -0.84 -5.45
N VAL A 195 20.13 -1.55 -6.56
CA VAL A 195 20.66 -1.16 -7.87
C VAL A 195 20.20 0.25 -8.24
N LEU A 196 18.90 0.55 -8.07
CA LEU A 196 18.36 1.88 -8.38
C LEU A 196 18.91 2.98 -7.45
N ILE A 197 19.13 2.67 -6.16
CA ILE A 197 19.74 3.62 -5.21
C ILE A 197 21.18 3.97 -5.63
N ASP A 198 21.94 2.99 -6.12
CA ASP A 198 23.31 3.19 -6.58
C ASP A 198 23.35 3.98 -7.91
N GLU A 199 22.33 3.84 -8.76
CA GLU A 199 22.19 4.59 -10.02
C GLU A 199 21.87 6.06 -9.83
N GLY A 200 21.22 6.45 -8.72
CA GLY A 200 20.90 7.86 -8.49
C GLY A 200 19.84 8.16 -7.43
N GLY A 201 19.65 7.28 -6.44
CA GLY A 201 18.71 7.52 -5.36
C GLY A 201 19.18 8.60 -4.40
N ASP A 202 18.27 9.48 -3.98
CA ASP A 202 18.54 10.47 -2.95
C ASP A 202 18.74 9.84 -1.56
N TRP A 203 19.19 10.68 -0.64
CA TRP A 203 19.56 10.27 0.71
C TRP A 203 18.37 9.73 1.53
N ASP A 204 17.17 10.30 1.40
CA ASP A 204 15.99 9.84 2.15
C ASP A 204 15.56 8.44 1.70
N ARG A 205 15.45 8.23 0.39
CA ARG A 205 15.08 6.91 -0.17
C ARG A 205 16.11 5.83 0.17
N ARG A 206 17.41 6.18 0.24
CA ARG A 206 18.48 5.28 0.70
C ARG A 206 18.29 4.85 2.15
N ASN A 207 17.93 5.78 3.03
CA ASN A 207 17.69 5.45 4.44
C ASN A 207 16.44 4.61 4.64
N ARG A 208 15.35 4.89 3.91
CA ARG A 208 14.15 4.04 3.91
C ARG A 208 14.48 2.60 3.50
N LEU A 209 15.31 2.41 2.47
CA LEU A 209 15.75 1.08 2.05
C LEU A 209 16.53 0.36 3.17
N LYS A 210 17.44 1.04 3.87
CA LYS A 210 18.17 0.45 5.00
C LYS A 210 17.23 -0.05 6.10
N VAL A 211 16.20 0.73 6.45
CA VAL A 211 15.21 0.34 7.47
C VAL A 211 14.47 -0.92 7.04
N TYR A 212 13.94 -0.94 5.81
CA TYR A 212 13.21 -2.10 5.31
C TYR A 212 14.08 -3.34 5.18
N GLU A 213 15.32 -3.18 4.73
CA GLU A 213 16.28 -4.28 4.70
C GLU A 213 16.64 -4.77 6.10
N GLY A 214 16.83 -3.87 7.07
CA GLY A 214 17.04 -4.22 8.46
C GLY A 214 15.89 -5.07 9.01
N CYS A 215 14.64 -4.67 8.76
CA CYS A 215 13.46 -5.44 9.14
C CYS A 215 13.43 -6.84 8.51
N TYR A 216 13.72 -6.92 7.20
CA TYR A 216 13.83 -8.21 6.51
C TYR A 216 14.89 -9.12 7.14
N LEU A 217 16.08 -8.59 7.44
CA LEU A 217 17.17 -9.35 8.04
C LEU A 217 16.84 -9.83 9.45
N LEU A 218 16.07 -9.05 10.24
CA LEU A 218 15.54 -9.50 11.53
C LEU A 218 14.61 -10.71 11.35
N MET A 219 13.69 -10.65 10.38
CA MET A 219 12.78 -11.77 10.07
C MET A 219 13.54 -13.01 9.57
N ALA A 220 14.63 -12.80 8.82
CA ALA A 220 15.54 -13.85 8.36
C ALA A 220 16.56 -14.32 9.43
N ARG A 221 16.50 -13.78 10.65
CA ARG A 221 17.40 -14.09 11.79
C ARG A 221 18.88 -13.73 11.58
N ASP A 222 19.21 -12.82 10.67
CA ASP A 222 20.56 -12.27 10.49
C ASP A 222 20.73 -10.96 11.30
N PHE A 223 20.75 -11.10 12.63
CA PHE A 223 20.83 -9.98 13.56
C PHE A 223 22.12 -9.17 13.41
N LYS A 224 23.21 -9.82 12.99
CA LYS A 224 24.50 -9.15 12.81
C LYS A 224 24.39 -8.10 11.71
N LYS A 225 23.91 -8.47 10.53
CA LYS A 225 23.74 -7.52 9.43
C LYS A 225 22.65 -6.49 9.74
N ALA A 226 21.54 -6.91 10.36
CA ALA A 226 20.47 -5.99 10.74
C ALA A 226 20.98 -4.87 11.66
N SER A 227 21.79 -5.21 12.67
CA SER A 227 22.35 -4.24 13.62
C SER A 227 23.18 -3.15 12.94
N SER A 228 24.00 -3.51 11.95
CA SER A 228 24.80 -2.55 11.19
C SER A 228 23.96 -1.60 10.34
N LEU A 229 22.79 -2.02 9.84
CA LEU A 229 21.91 -1.14 9.09
C LEU A 229 21.19 -0.13 9.98
N PHE A 230 20.79 -0.53 11.20
CA PHE A 230 20.09 0.36 12.13
C PHE A 230 21.01 1.35 12.86
N GLN A 231 22.30 1.07 12.98
CA GLN A 231 23.28 1.97 13.60
C GLN A 231 23.59 3.23 12.77
N VAL A 232 23.27 3.22 11.48
CA VAL A 232 23.68 4.25 10.50
C VAL A 232 22.46 5.01 9.96
N LEU A 233 21.47 5.24 10.83
CA LEU A 233 20.30 6.07 10.57
C LEU A 233 20.52 7.49 11.10
#